data_AF-A0A937XFC0-F1
#
_entry.id   AF-A0A937XFC0-F1
#
_cell.length_a   1.000
_cell.length_b   1.000
_cell.length_c   1.000
_cell.angle_alpha   90.00
_cell.angle_beta   90.00
_cell.angle_gamma   90.00
#
_symmetry.space_group_name_H-M   'P 1'
#
loop_
_entity.id
_entity.type
_entity.pdbx_description
1 polymer ?
#
loop_
_entity_poly.entity_id
_entity_poly.type
_entity_poly.pdbx_seq_one_letter_code
_entity_poly.pdbx_strand_id
1 'polypeptide(L)'
;MSRSKEMFRFTPEMGLRLRELRFREGMTQQELVVLMGRQGKGNHQLIGKVELGKAPYPSLGFVADYLRACRASFADIADLLNAYTFQPTVLEQRGYKRVRSLAKKLSWRVAGAVEKYDHHVLRAKLTTEPVRKRLARVRAYARGQEAQRQLNRLVETELSSAGIKPASVEAAWTRVYARKLWRLLTRSKDEHKLKPKLEELERWTADIGIEALPVRATLRERITALVDESIART
;
A
#
# COMPACT_ATOMS: atom_id res chain seq x y z
N MET A 1 14.02 -12.70 27.57
CA MET A 1 13.74 -12.19 26.20
C MET A 1 12.24 -12.23 25.96
N SER A 2 11.58 -11.06 25.83
CA SER A 2 10.16 -11.00 25.47
C SER A 2 10.00 -11.41 24.00
N ARG A 3 9.30 -12.52 23.71
CA ARG A 3 9.03 -12.94 22.32
C ARG A 3 8.20 -11.83 21.65
N SER A 4 8.62 -11.38 20.47
CA SER A 4 7.87 -10.34 19.76
C SER A 4 6.45 -10.85 19.50
N LYS A 5 5.45 -9.97 19.63
CA LYS A 5 4.04 -10.26 19.28
C LYS A 5 3.83 -10.62 17.80
N GLU A 6 4.91 -10.70 17.02
CA GLU A 6 4.94 -10.84 15.57
C GLU A 6 5.39 -12.25 15.13
N MET A 7 5.66 -13.16 16.06
CA MET A 7 5.95 -14.57 15.75
C MET A 7 4.66 -15.34 15.44
N PHE A 8 4.78 -16.41 14.63
CA PHE A 8 3.71 -17.38 14.42
C PHE A 8 3.19 -17.89 15.75
N ARG A 9 1.86 -17.80 15.94
CA ARG A 9 1.17 -18.35 17.11
C ARG A 9 0.22 -19.43 16.64
N PHE A 10 0.37 -20.62 17.20
CA PHE A 10 -0.57 -21.70 17.01
C PHE A 10 -1.95 -21.28 17.52
N THR A 11 -2.96 -21.34 16.65
CA THR A 11 -4.29 -20.81 16.95
C THR A 11 -5.19 -21.88 17.56
N PRO A 12 -6.29 -21.50 18.25
CA PRO A 12 -7.29 -22.46 18.72
C PRO A 12 -7.85 -23.34 17.60
N GLU A 13 -8.05 -22.80 16.40
CA GLU A 13 -8.56 -23.52 15.23
C GLU A 13 -7.59 -24.63 14.79
N MET A 14 -6.28 -24.35 14.82
CA MET A 14 -5.27 -25.39 14.55
C MET A 14 -5.28 -26.48 15.63
N GLY A 15 -5.47 -26.10 16.90
CA GLY A 15 -5.61 -27.05 18.01
C GLY A 15 -6.83 -27.95 17.85
N LEU A 16 -7.97 -27.37 17.50
CA LEU A 16 -9.21 -28.09 17.22
C LEU A 16 -9.05 -29.04 16.04
N ARG A 17 -8.44 -28.59 14.94
CA ARG A 17 -8.18 -29.45 13.78
C ARG A 17 -7.32 -30.64 14.18
N LEU A 18 -6.23 -30.46 14.93
CA LEU A 18 -5.42 -31.58 15.42
C LEU A 18 -6.24 -32.56 16.28
N ARG A 19 -7.09 -32.04 17.17
CA ARG A 19 -7.98 -32.87 18.00
C ARG A 19 -8.96 -33.69 17.16
N GLU A 20 -9.50 -33.12 16.09
CA GLU A 20 -10.37 -33.83 15.14
C GLU A 20 -9.61 -34.99 14.46
N LEU A 21 -8.35 -34.76 14.04
CA LEU A 21 -7.52 -35.84 13.47
C LEU A 21 -7.31 -36.97 14.48
N ARG A 22 -7.05 -36.63 15.75
CA ARG A 22 -6.90 -37.64 16.81
C ARG A 22 -8.20 -38.42 17.04
N PHE A 23 -9.33 -37.73 17.10
CA PHE A 23 -10.62 -38.39 17.31
C PHE A 23 -11.05 -39.27 16.14
N ARG A 24 -10.70 -38.89 14.91
CA ARG A 24 -10.93 -39.71 13.71
C ARG A 24 -10.20 -41.06 13.80
N GLU A 25 -9.02 -41.10 14.40
CA GLU A 25 -8.28 -42.34 14.67
C GLU A 25 -8.74 -43.07 15.95
N GLY A 26 -9.78 -42.59 16.64
CA GLY A 26 -10.32 -43.22 17.85
C GLY A 26 -9.39 -43.18 19.07
N MET A 27 -8.40 -42.29 19.07
CA MET A 27 -7.29 -42.34 20.01
C MET A 27 -7.48 -41.37 21.19
N THR A 28 -7.12 -41.80 22.40
CA THR A 28 -7.04 -40.93 23.58
C THR A 28 -5.78 -40.07 23.57
N GLN A 29 -5.73 -39.01 24.38
CA GLN A 29 -4.50 -38.20 24.50
C GLN A 29 -3.32 -39.01 25.05
N GLN A 30 -3.57 -39.98 25.95
CA GLN A 30 -2.53 -40.80 26.55
C GLN A 30 -1.90 -41.76 25.52
N GLU A 31 -2.71 -42.39 24.68
CA GLU A 31 -2.25 -43.24 23.58
C GLU A 31 -1.45 -42.44 22.56
N LEU A 32 -1.89 -41.21 22.26
CA LEU A 32 -1.15 -40.33 21.36
C LEU A 32 0.24 -40.01 21.88
N VAL A 33 0.39 -39.73 23.19
CA VAL A 33 1.71 -39.52 23.81
C VAL A 33 2.63 -40.74 23.61
N VAL A 34 2.07 -41.95 23.75
CA VAL A 34 2.82 -43.20 23.57
C VAL A 34 3.29 -43.35 22.12
N LEU A 35 2.40 -43.14 21.16
CA LEU A 35 2.73 -43.23 19.73
C LEU A 35 3.70 -42.16 19.24
N MET A 36 3.68 -40.97 19.86
CA MET A 36 4.68 -39.93 19.62
C MET A 36 6.06 -40.25 20.25
N GLY A 37 6.18 -41.32 21.05
CA GLY A 37 7.40 -41.68 21.77
C GLY A 37 7.74 -40.73 22.92
N ARG A 38 6.74 -40.08 23.52
CA ARG A 38 6.92 -39.01 24.52
C ARG A 38 6.38 -39.38 25.90
N GLN A 39 6.73 -40.54 26.46
CA GLN A 39 6.14 -41.08 27.71
C GLN A 39 6.47 -40.34 29.03
N GLY A 40 6.99 -39.11 28.98
CA GLY A 40 7.27 -38.29 30.17
C GLY A 40 6.02 -37.82 30.93
N LYS A 41 6.16 -37.63 32.25
CA LYS A 41 5.12 -37.05 33.12
C LYS A 41 4.66 -35.69 32.57
N GLY A 42 3.36 -35.51 32.38
CA GLY A 42 2.74 -34.26 31.95
C GLY A 42 2.61 -34.06 30.43
N ASN A 43 3.11 -34.95 29.59
CA ASN A 43 3.02 -34.79 28.14
C ASN A 43 1.58 -34.87 27.60
N HIS A 44 0.68 -35.63 28.22
CA HIS A 44 -0.74 -35.64 27.85
C HIS A 44 -1.41 -34.28 28.14
N GLN A 45 -0.98 -33.58 29.20
CA GLN A 45 -1.46 -32.22 29.50
C GLN A 45 -0.96 -31.23 28.45
N LEU A 46 0.25 -31.43 27.92
CA LEU A 46 0.76 -30.63 26.80
C LEU A 46 -0.09 -30.84 25.54
N ILE A 47 -0.45 -32.10 25.22
CA ILE A 47 -1.40 -32.39 24.13
C ILE A 47 -2.71 -31.64 24.35
N GLY A 48 -3.31 -31.72 25.55
CA GLY A 48 -4.52 -30.97 25.88
C GLY A 48 -4.36 -29.46 25.72
N LYS A 49 -3.20 -28.89 26.09
CA LYS A 49 -2.91 -27.47 25.86
C LYS A 49 -2.79 -27.13 24.38
N VAL A 50 -2.19 -27.98 23.56
CA VAL A 50 -2.07 -27.79 22.11
C VAL A 50 -3.44 -27.86 21.43
N GLU A 51 -4.24 -28.88 21.76
CA GLU A 51 -5.60 -29.06 21.22
C GLU A 51 -6.53 -27.90 21.58
N LEU A 52 -6.31 -27.26 22.74
CA LEU A 52 -7.06 -26.07 23.17
C LEU A 52 -6.46 -24.75 22.65
N GLY A 53 -5.38 -24.77 21.87
CA GLY A 53 -4.67 -23.56 21.43
C GLY A 53 -3.99 -22.78 22.57
N LYS A 54 -3.89 -23.37 23.77
CA LYS A 54 -3.25 -22.77 24.96
C LYS A 54 -1.72 -22.91 24.94
N ALA A 55 -1.18 -23.71 24.03
CA ALA A 55 0.25 -23.78 23.73
C ALA A 55 0.55 -23.01 22.43
N PRO A 56 0.88 -21.71 22.49
CA PRO A 56 0.99 -20.87 21.30
C PRO A 56 2.21 -21.16 20.41
N TYR A 57 3.19 -21.91 20.90
CA TYR A 57 4.46 -22.16 20.20
C TYR A 57 4.89 -23.63 20.32
N PRO A 58 4.07 -24.59 19.84
CA PRO A 58 4.54 -25.96 19.72
C PRO A 58 5.70 -25.99 18.71
N SER A 59 6.68 -26.86 18.94
CA SER A 59 7.76 -27.03 17.95
C SER A 59 7.20 -27.69 16.69
N LEU A 60 7.79 -27.40 15.53
CA LEU A 60 7.40 -28.06 14.28
C LEU A 60 7.53 -29.59 14.39
N GLY A 61 8.59 -30.07 15.07
CA GLY A 61 8.77 -31.49 15.37
C GLY A 61 7.63 -32.08 16.19
N PHE A 62 7.10 -31.35 17.19
CA PHE A 62 5.94 -31.80 17.95
C PHE A 62 4.70 -31.95 17.06
N VAL A 63 4.44 -30.97 16.19
CA VAL A 63 3.31 -31.02 15.25
C VAL A 63 3.48 -32.18 14.25
N ALA A 64 4.69 -32.38 13.73
CA ALA A 64 4.98 -33.48 12.81
C ALA A 64 4.81 -34.86 13.48
N ASP A 65 5.30 -35.03 14.72
CA ASP A 65 5.10 -36.26 15.51
C ASP A 65 3.62 -36.51 15.77
N TYR A 66 2.85 -35.47 16.08
CA TYR A 66 1.41 -35.56 16.30
C TYR A 66 0.71 -36.07 15.04
N LEU A 67 0.95 -35.41 13.90
CA LEU A 67 0.35 -35.79 12.61
C LEU A 67 0.73 -37.22 12.23
N ARG A 68 2.01 -37.59 12.37
CA ARG A 68 2.51 -38.95 12.12
C ARG A 68 1.79 -39.99 12.99
N ALA A 69 1.61 -39.73 14.28
CA ALA A 69 0.93 -40.63 15.19
C ALA A 69 -0.57 -40.77 14.85
N CYS A 70 -1.21 -39.72 14.32
CA CYS A 70 -2.58 -39.75 13.80
C CYS A 70 -2.68 -40.19 12.32
N ARG A 71 -1.62 -40.73 11.71
CA ARG A 71 -1.57 -41.09 10.28
C ARG A 71 -2.04 -39.97 9.33
N ALA A 72 -1.87 -38.73 9.77
CA ALA A 72 -2.21 -37.53 9.03
C ALA A 72 -0.95 -36.88 8.46
N SER A 73 -1.15 -35.87 7.60
CA SER A 73 -0.09 -35.11 6.94
C SER A 73 -0.24 -33.62 7.20
N PHE A 74 0.75 -32.82 6.78
CA PHE A 74 0.60 -31.37 6.80
C PHE A 74 -0.53 -30.87 5.88
N ALA A 75 -0.96 -31.66 4.89
CA ALA A 75 -2.07 -31.30 4.02
C ALA A 75 -3.39 -31.16 4.79
N ASP A 76 -3.59 -31.96 5.86
CA ASP A 76 -4.78 -31.92 6.72
C ASP A 76 -4.94 -30.62 7.51
N ILE A 77 -3.88 -29.82 7.62
CA ILE A 77 -3.85 -28.51 8.30
C ILE A 77 -3.32 -27.39 7.40
N ALA A 78 -3.10 -27.67 6.11
CA ALA A 78 -2.44 -26.75 5.19
C ALA A 78 -3.27 -25.49 4.95
N ASP A 79 -4.60 -25.59 4.95
CA ASP A 79 -5.52 -24.45 4.85
C ASP A 79 -5.24 -23.41 5.95
N LEU A 80 -5.07 -23.85 7.19
CA LEU A 80 -4.80 -23.00 8.35
C LEU A 80 -3.39 -22.40 8.29
N LEU A 81 -2.39 -23.19 7.90
CA LEU A 81 -1.01 -22.71 7.73
C LEU A 81 -0.93 -21.69 6.59
N ASN A 82 -1.60 -21.96 5.48
CA ASN A 82 -1.69 -21.07 4.33
C ASN A 82 -2.38 -19.75 4.69
N ALA A 83 -3.48 -19.80 5.46
CA ALA A 83 -4.15 -18.60 5.94
C ALA A 83 -3.21 -17.68 6.75
N TYR A 84 -2.25 -18.24 7.49
CA TYR A 84 -1.22 -17.47 8.16
C TYR A 84 -0.14 -16.95 7.21
N THR A 85 0.40 -17.78 6.32
CA THR A 85 1.49 -17.39 5.42
C THR A 85 1.05 -16.43 4.32
N PHE A 86 -0.24 -16.39 3.99
CA PHE A 86 -0.83 -15.37 3.11
C PHE A 86 -1.02 -14.00 3.78
N GLN A 87 -0.81 -13.88 5.10
CA GLN A 87 -0.90 -12.58 5.76
C GLN A 87 0.22 -11.65 5.29
N PRO A 88 -0.05 -10.34 5.19
CA PRO A 88 1.01 -9.38 4.90
C PRO A 88 2.11 -9.46 5.94
N THR A 89 3.35 -9.33 5.49
CA THR A 89 4.53 -9.29 6.35
C THR A 89 4.43 -8.16 7.38
N VAL A 90 5.17 -8.28 8.48
CA VAL A 90 5.23 -7.23 9.52
C VAL A 90 5.58 -5.86 8.94
N LEU A 91 6.54 -5.81 8.00
CA LEU A 91 6.95 -4.57 7.35
C LEU A 91 5.81 -3.97 6.52
N GLU A 92 5.07 -4.80 5.79
CA GLU A 92 3.90 -4.37 5.02
C GLU A 92 2.81 -3.84 5.93
N GLN A 93 2.46 -4.55 7.01
CA GLN A 93 1.46 -4.12 7.99
C GLN A 93 1.83 -2.79 8.64
N ARG A 94 3.09 -2.62 9.08
CA ARG A 94 3.59 -1.36 9.63
C ARG A 94 3.50 -0.23 8.60
N GLY A 95 3.86 -0.51 7.35
CA GLY A 95 3.74 0.44 6.26
C GLY A 95 2.27 0.82 5.99
N TYR A 96 1.35 -0.14 5.89
CA TYR A 96 -0.08 0.11 5.71
C TYR A 96 -0.64 0.99 6.82
N LYS A 97 -0.30 0.69 8.08
CA LYS A 97 -0.72 1.49 9.23
C LYS A 97 -0.23 2.94 9.12
N ARG A 98 1.01 3.16 8.70
CA ARG A 98 1.59 4.50 8.55
C ARG A 98 1.01 5.25 7.35
N VAL A 99 0.81 4.57 6.22
CA VAL A 99 0.17 5.15 5.03
C VAL A 99 -1.28 5.55 5.34
N ARG A 100 -2.05 4.70 6.01
CA ARG A 100 -3.41 5.03 6.46
C ARG A 100 -3.42 6.21 7.44
N SER A 101 -2.46 6.26 8.36
CA SER A 101 -2.33 7.41 9.27
C SER A 101 -1.98 8.71 8.54
N LEU A 102 -1.19 8.65 7.45
CA LEU A 102 -0.93 9.79 6.58
C LEU A 102 -2.20 10.17 5.82
N ALA A 103 -2.90 9.20 5.22
CA ALA A 103 -4.10 9.41 4.43
C ALA A 103 -5.20 10.14 5.22
N LYS A 104 -5.34 9.85 6.53
CA LYS A 104 -6.25 10.57 7.44
C LYS A 104 -5.99 12.08 7.56
N LYS A 105 -4.77 12.54 7.26
CA LYS A 105 -4.39 13.97 7.30
C LYS A 105 -4.58 14.66 5.95
N LEU A 106 -4.90 13.91 4.91
CA LEU A 106 -5.09 14.43 3.56
C LEU A 106 -6.57 14.66 3.27
N SER A 107 -6.87 15.47 2.27
CA SER A 107 -8.26 15.59 1.79
C SER A 107 -8.80 14.24 1.32
N TRP A 108 -10.09 13.98 1.54
CA TRP A 108 -10.71 12.67 1.28
C TRP A 108 -10.48 12.14 -0.15
N ARG A 109 -10.47 13.02 -1.16
CA ARG A 109 -10.20 12.62 -2.56
C ARG A 109 -8.75 12.17 -2.79
N VAL A 110 -7.78 12.73 -2.06
CA VAL A 110 -6.35 12.37 -2.16
C VAL A 110 -6.07 11.14 -1.30
N ALA A 111 -6.67 11.04 -0.12
CA ALA A 111 -6.52 9.90 0.79
C ALA A 111 -6.79 8.57 0.08
N GLY A 112 -7.93 8.46 -0.63
CA GLY A 112 -8.27 7.25 -1.38
C GLY A 112 -7.31 6.94 -2.53
N ALA A 113 -6.83 7.96 -3.26
CA ALA A 113 -5.87 7.79 -4.34
C ALA A 113 -4.50 7.30 -3.81
N VAL A 114 -4.07 7.85 -2.67
CA VAL A 114 -2.81 7.50 -2.01
C VAL A 114 -2.80 6.06 -1.52
N GLU A 115 -3.89 5.60 -0.89
CA GLU A 115 -4.01 4.21 -0.45
C GLU A 115 -4.04 3.23 -1.63
N LYS A 116 -4.81 3.55 -2.69
CA LYS A 116 -4.85 2.75 -3.92
C LYS A 116 -3.49 2.65 -4.60
N TYR A 117 -2.78 3.78 -4.71
CA TYR A 117 -1.44 3.84 -5.28
C TYR A 117 -0.45 2.96 -4.51
N ASP A 118 -0.43 3.10 -3.19
CA ASP A 118 0.46 2.32 -2.33
C ASP A 118 0.19 0.81 -2.43
N HIS A 119 -1.08 0.41 -2.42
CA HIS A 119 -1.48 -0.99 -2.62
C HIS A 119 -1.09 -1.52 -4.01
N HIS A 120 -1.22 -0.72 -5.07
CA HIS A 120 -0.81 -1.09 -6.41
C HIS A 120 0.71 -1.30 -6.53
N VAL A 121 1.50 -0.40 -5.95
CA VAL A 121 2.97 -0.52 -5.95
C VAL A 121 3.42 -1.78 -5.20
N LEU A 122 2.78 -2.11 -4.08
CA LEU A 122 3.14 -3.31 -3.31
C LEU A 122 2.73 -4.61 -4.00
N ARG A 123 1.56 -4.65 -4.64
CA ARG A 123 1.16 -5.83 -5.42
C ARG A 123 2.13 -6.13 -6.56
N ALA A 124 2.70 -5.09 -7.18
CA ALA A 124 3.61 -5.25 -8.30
C ALA A 124 4.98 -5.83 -7.90
N LYS A 125 5.43 -5.63 -6.66
CA LYS A 125 6.75 -6.07 -6.22
C LYS A 125 6.80 -6.30 -4.71
N LEU A 126 7.13 -7.53 -4.31
CA LEU A 126 7.49 -7.81 -2.92
C LEU A 126 8.68 -6.92 -2.55
N THR A 127 8.48 -6.00 -1.61
CA THR A 127 9.46 -4.96 -1.33
C THR A 127 10.00 -5.09 0.08
N THR A 128 11.32 -5.14 0.19
CA THR A 128 12.06 -4.99 1.45
C THR A 128 12.29 -3.51 1.78
N GLU A 129 11.65 -2.61 1.03
CA GLU A 129 11.80 -1.17 1.19
C GLU A 129 11.47 -0.73 2.63
N PRO A 130 12.38 0.00 3.29
CA PRO A 130 12.11 0.56 4.60
C PRO A 130 10.85 1.44 4.59
N VAL A 131 10.05 1.34 5.65
CA VAL A 131 8.79 2.11 5.81
C VAL A 131 8.99 3.62 5.55
N ARG A 132 10.16 4.18 5.91
CA ARG A 132 10.50 5.59 5.65
C ARG A 132 10.52 5.93 4.15
N LYS A 133 11.14 5.10 3.30
CA LYS A 133 11.22 5.34 1.85
C LYS A 133 9.84 5.20 1.21
N ARG A 134 9.08 4.18 1.60
CA ARG A 134 7.67 4.01 1.19
C ARG A 134 6.84 5.25 1.54
N LEU A 135 6.93 5.76 2.77
CA LEU A 135 6.24 6.98 3.18
C LEU A 135 6.69 8.22 2.40
N ALA A 136 7.98 8.36 2.09
CA ALA A 136 8.47 9.47 1.27
C ALA A 136 7.84 9.45 -0.13
N ARG A 137 7.79 8.27 -0.77
CA ARG A 137 7.13 8.08 -2.08
C ARG A 137 5.64 8.42 -2.01
N VAL A 138 4.93 7.88 -1.02
CA VAL A 138 3.50 8.11 -0.79
C VAL A 138 3.21 9.59 -0.54
N ARG A 139 4.06 10.30 0.23
CA ARG A 139 3.97 11.76 0.42
C ARG A 139 4.21 12.52 -0.88
N ALA A 140 5.22 12.14 -1.66
CA ALA A 140 5.48 12.77 -2.95
C ALA A 140 4.29 12.60 -3.90
N TYR A 141 3.68 11.40 -3.93
CA TYR A 141 2.46 11.16 -4.69
C TYR A 141 1.28 12.00 -4.18
N ALA A 142 1.06 12.06 -2.86
CA ALA A 142 0.02 12.89 -2.26
C ALA A 142 0.17 14.37 -2.65
N ARG A 143 1.38 14.93 -2.52
CA ARG A 143 1.68 16.32 -2.95
C ARG A 143 1.41 16.53 -4.43
N GLY A 144 1.81 15.58 -5.27
CA GLY A 144 1.52 15.63 -6.70
C GLY A 144 0.01 15.65 -7.01
N GLN A 145 -0.79 14.89 -6.27
CA GLN A 145 -2.25 14.88 -6.41
C GLN A 145 -2.89 16.20 -5.94
N GLU A 146 -2.41 16.77 -4.83
CA GLU A 146 -2.89 18.06 -4.33
C GLU A 146 -2.56 19.20 -5.30
N ALA A 147 -1.31 19.25 -5.77
CA ALA A 147 -0.86 20.20 -6.78
C ALA A 147 -1.68 20.09 -8.08
N GLN A 148 -1.91 18.87 -8.58
CA GLN A 148 -2.72 18.66 -9.78
C GLN A 148 -4.16 19.16 -9.58
N ARG A 149 -4.73 19.02 -8.39
CA ARG A 149 -6.08 19.52 -8.09
C ARG A 149 -6.13 21.03 -7.98
N GLN A 150 -5.12 21.66 -7.38
CA GLN A 150 -5.00 23.11 -7.36
C GLN A 150 -4.88 23.66 -8.78
N LEU A 151 -4.03 23.05 -9.61
CA LEU A 151 -3.88 23.40 -11.02
C LEU A 151 -5.20 23.25 -11.78
N ASN A 152 -5.91 22.13 -11.63
CA ASN A 152 -7.19 21.92 -12.31
C ASN A 152 -8.22 22.98 -11.91
N ARG A 153 -8.33 23.30 -10.62
CA ARG A 153 -9.23 24.36 -10.12
C ARG A 153 -8.88 25.71 -10.71
N LEU A 154 -7.59 26.07 -10.71
CA LEU A 154 -7.11 27.32 -11.29
C LEU A 154 -7.49 27.40 -12.78
N VAL A 155 -7.22 26.34 -13.55
CA VAL A 155 -7.58 26.28 -14.97
C VAL A 155 -9.09 26.37 -15.19
N GLU A 156 -9.89 25.67 -14.38
CA GLU A 156 -11.36 25.72 -14.46
C GLU A 156 -11.90 27.13 -14.16
N THR A 157 -11.33 27.81 -13.15
CA THR A 157 -11.68 29.19 -12.83
C THR A 157 -11.36 30.12 -14.00
N GLU A 158 -10.15 30.06 -14.55
CA GLU A 158 -9.75 30.93 -15.67
C GLU A 158 -10.56 30.68 -16.95
N LEU A 159 -10.82 29.40 -17.27
CA LEU A 159 -11.68 29.05 -18.41
C LEU A 159 -13.11 29.59 -18.23
N SER A 160 -13.65 29.48 -17.01
CA SER A 160 -15.00 29.97 -16.70
C SER A 160 -15.07 31.50 -16.78
N SER A 161 -14.07 32.20 -16.23
CA SER A 161 -13.96 33.67 -16.32
C SER A 161 -13.86 34.16 -17.77
N ALA A 162 -13.21 33.39 -18.64
CA ALA A 162 -13.11 33.68 -20.06
C ALA A 162 -14.36 33.27 -20.89
N GLY A 163 -15.41 32.74 -20.25
CA GLY A 163 -16.61 32.26 -20.94
C GLY A 163 -16.40 31.00 -21.79
N ILE A 164 -15.29 30.29 -21.62
CA ILE A 164 -14.95 29.10 -22.41
C ILE A 164 -15.66 27.89 -21.82
N LYS A 165 -16.50 27.23 -22.64
CA LYS A 165 -17.25 26.04 -22.22
C LYS A 165 -16.31 24.90 -21.80
N PRO A 166 -16.54 24.21 -20.67
CA PRO A 166 -15.63 23.17 -20.17
C PRO A 166 -15.38 22.00 -21.13
N ALA A 167 -16.36 21.67 -21.98
CA ALA A 167 -16.30 20.58 -22.95
C ALA A 167 -15.76 20.99 -24.33
N SER A 168 -15.37 22.25 -24.51
CA SER A 168 -14.82 22.77 -25.76
C SER A 168 -13.41 22.21 -26.05
N VAL A 169 -13.02 22.23 -27.32
CA VAL A 169 -11.68 21.80 -27.78
C VAL A 169 -10.62 22.73 -27.20
N GLU A 170 -10.92 24.02 -27.12
CA GLU A 170 -10.11 25.07 -26.50
C GLU A 170 -9.84 24.73 -25.03
N ALA A 171 -10.88 24.42 -24.25
CA ALA A 171 -10.72 24.02 -22.86
C ALA A 171 -9.87 22.74 -22.69
N ALA A 172 -9.96 21.78 -23.62
CA ALA A 172 -9.13 20.59 -23.60
C ALA A 172 -7.64 20.94 -23.81
N TRP A 173 -7.33 21.73 -24.83
CA TRP A 173 -5.95 22.16 -25.11
C TRP A 173 -5.36 23.06 -24.04
N THR A 174 -6.15 23.98 -23.47
CA THR A 174 -5.71 24.80 -22.33
C THR A 174 -5.34 23.95 -21.11
N ARG A 175 -6.10 22.89 -20.80
CA ARG A 175 -5.74 21.93 -19.74
C ARG A 175 -4.47 21.14 -20.06
N VAL A 176 -4.21 20.82 -21.33
CA VAL A 176 -2.95 20.17 -21.75
C VAL A 176 -1.78 21.13 -21.57
N TYR A 177 -1.91 22.37 -22.05
CA TYR A 177 -0.92 23.44 -21.89
C TYR A 177 -0.58 23.65 -20.41
N ALA A 178 -1.58 23.89 -19.55
CA ALA A 178 -1.37 24.12 -18.12
C ALA A 178 -0.62 22.95 -17.45
N ARG A 179 -0.96 21.70 -17.80
CA ARG A 179 -0.25 20.51 -17.29
C ARG A 179 1.19 20.43 -17.79
N LYS A 180 1.45 20.76 -19.06
CA LYS A 180 2.81 20.78 -19.62
C LYS A 180 3.65 21.86 -18.94
N LEU A 181 3.12 23.08 -18.84
CA LEU A 181 3.77 24.21 -18.18
C LEU A 181 4.10 23.87 -16.72
N TRP A 182 3.13 23.39 -15.96
CA TRP A 182 3.34 22.96 -14.57
C TRP A 182 4.47 21.93 -14.44
N ARG A 183 4.51 20.90 -15.31
CA ARG A 183 5.56 19.87 -15.27
C ARG A 183 6.93 20.43 -15.63
N LEU A 184 7.03 21.38 -16.55
CA LEU A 184 8.29 22.02 -16.90
C LEU A 184 8.85 22.81 -15.72
N LEU A 185 8.01 23.68 -15.14
CA LEU A 185 8.37 24.52 -14.01
C LEU A 185 8.72 23.72 -12.76
N THR A 186 7.99 22.63 -12.45
CA THR A 186 8.26 21.82 -11.25
C THR A 186 9.44 20.86 -11.38
N ARG A 187 9.87 20.50 -12.61
CA ARG A 187 10.99 19.55 -12.83
C ARG A 187 12.31 20.22 -13.10
N SER A 188 12.33 21.40 -13.69
CA SER A 188 13.58 22.10 -14.03
C SER A 188 13.96 23.07 -12.92
N LYS A 189 15.03 22.76 -12.17
CA LYS A 189 15.68 23.75 -11.30
C LYS A 189 16.69 24.64 -12.04
N ASP A 190 17.03 24.24 -13.25
CA ASP A 190 18.03 24.88 -14.09
C ASP A 190 17.32 25.78 -15.11
N GLU A 191 17.51 27.09 -14.98
CA GLU A 191 16.89 28.12 -15.82
C GLU A 191 17.35 28.00 -17.28
N HIS A 192 18.63 27.68 -17.50
CA HIS A 192 19.19 27.52 -18.86
C HIS A 192 18.54 26.35 -19.61
N LYS A 193 18.15 25.29 -18.90
CA LYS A 193 17.43 24.15 -19.49
C LYS A 193 15.92 24.37 -19.60
N LEU A 194 15.38 25.28 -18.80
CA LEU A 194 13.95 25.59 -18.78
C LEU A 194 13.56 26.48 -19.97
N LYS A 195 14.35 27.52 -20.25
CA LYS A 195 14.08 28.48 -21.33
C LYS A 195 13.78 27.84 -22.70
N PRO A 196 14.62 26.96 -23.27
CA PRO A 196 14.34 26.37 -24.59
C PRO A 196 13.06 25.51 -24.61
N LYS A 197 12.73 24.84 -23.49
CA LYS A 197 11.51 24.04 -23.38
C LYS A 197 10.25 24.89 -23.27
N LEU A 198 10.36 26.06 -22.64
CA LEU A 198 9.27 27.04 -22.62
C LEU A 198 9.04 27.59 -24.03
N GLU A 199 10.10 27.95 -24.76
CA GLU A 199 9.99 28.40 -26.16
C GLU A 199 9.37 27.33 -27.08
N GLU A 200 9.74 26.06 -26.89
CA GLU A 200 9.12 24.93 -27.60
C GLU A 200 7.64 24.79 -27.23
N LEU A 201 7.28 24.96 -25.95
CA LEU A 201 5.89 24.91 -25.52
C LEU A 201 5.08 26.06 -26.13
N GLU A 202 5.64 27.27 -26.20
CA GLU A 202 4.98 28.42 -26.82
C GLU A 202 4.77 28.21 -28.33
N ARG A 203 5.77 27.70 -29.05
CA ARG A 203 5.60 27.30 -30.47
C ARG A 203 4.47 26.29 -30.64
N TRP A 204 4.46 25.24 -29.81
CA TRP A 204 3.38 24.25 -29.83
C TRP A 204 2.00 24.88 -29.56
N THR A 205 1.90 25.92 -28.73
CA THR A 205 0.61 26.61 -28.52
C THR A 205 0.14 27.44 -29.71
N ALA A 206 1.08 28.01 -30.47
CA ALA A 206 0.79 28.73 -31.70
C ALA A 206 0.25 27.76 -32.76
N ASP A 207 0.89 26.60 -32.92
CA ASP A 207 0.52 25.58 -33.92
C ASP A 207 -0.91 25.04 -33.71
N ILE A 208 -1.36 24.92 -32.46
CA ILE A 208 -2.72 24.45 -32.12
C ILE A 208 -3.74 25.58 -31.98
N GLY A 209 -3.35 26.83 -32.23
CA GLY A 209 -4.26 27.99 -32.24
C GLY A 209 -4.75 28.47 -30.88
N ILE A 210 -4.16 28.03 -29.75
CA ILE A 210 -4.56 28.50 -28.41
C ILE A 210 -3.82 29.77 -27.98
N GLU A 211 -2.85 30.24 -28.76
CA GLU A 211 -2.11 31.48 -28.50
C GLU A 211 -3.03 32.71 -28.42
N ALA A 212 -4.05 32.76 -29.27
CA ALA A 212 -5.00 33.88 -29.33
C ALA A 212 -5.95 33.92 -28.12
N LEU A 213 -5.93 32.91 -27.24
CA LEU A 213 -6.82 32.88 -26.09
C LEU A 213 -6.29 33.82 -24.99
N PRO A 214 -7.08 34.82 -24.55
CA PRO A 214 -6.66 35.77 -23.52
C PRO A 214 -6.31 35.06 -22.19
N VAL A 215 -6.92 33.90 -21.95
CA VAL A 215 -6.68 33.05 -20.77
C VAL A 215 -5.25 32.53 -20.67
N ARG A 216 -4.48 32.44 -21.77
CA ARG A 216 -3.14 31.83 -21.78
C ARG A 216 -2.14 32.64 -20.95
N ALA A 217 -2.09 33.95 -21.16
CA ALA A 217 -1.15 34.84 -20.47
C ALA A 217 -1.41 34.81 -18.94
N THR A 218 -2.67 34.97 -18.54
CA THR A 218 -3.10 34.88 -17.14
C THR A 218 -2.76 33.52 -16.54
N LEU A 219 -3.01 32.41 -17.25
CA LEU A 219 -2.65 31.08 -16.78
C LEU A 219 -1.15 30.92 -16.57
N ARG A 220 -0.32 31.42 -17.49
CA ARG A 220 1.14 31.33 -17.36
C ARG A 220 1.63 32.02 -16.09
N GLU A 221 1.15 33.23 -15.84
CA GLU A 221 1.49 34.00 -14.64
C GLU A 221 1.04 33.28 -13.36
N ARG A 222 -0.24 32.91 -13.29
CA ARG A 222 -0.81 32.28 -12.08
C ARG A 222 -0.22 30.88 -11.81
N ILE A 223 0.11 30.12 -12.86
CA ILE A 223 0.78 28.82 -12.73
C ILE A 223 2.20 29.00 -12.19
N THR A 224 2.92 30.02 -12.67
CA THR A 224 4.27 30.33 -12.17
C THR A 224 4.22 30.66 -10.67
N ALA A 225 3.33 31.57 -10.27
CA ALA A 225 3.11 31.90 -8.86
C ALA A 225 2.75 30.68 -8.00
N LEU A 226 1.87 29.79 -8.50
CA LEU A 226 1.49 28.57 -7.80
C LEU A 226 2.68 27.60 -7.62
N VAL A 227 3.60 27.54 -8.58
CA VAL A 227 4.83 26.74 -8.47
C VAL A 227 5.75 27.34 -7.40
N ASP A 228 5.94 28.65 -7.40
CA ASP A 228 6.78 29.33 -6.41
C ASP A 228 6.25 29.12 -4.98
N GLU A 229 4.93 29.25 -4.79
CA GLU A 229 4.28 28.92 -3.52
C GLU A 229 4.47 27.45 -3.12
N SER A 230 4.41 26.53 -4.08
CA SER A 230 4.60 25.10 -3.80
C SER A 230 6.05 24.79 -3.42
N ILE A 231 7.03 25.48 -4.00
CA ILE A 231 8.45 25.31 -3.69
C ILE A 231 8.75 25.88 -2.30
N ALA A 232 8.16 27.03 -1.94
CA ALA A 232 8.36 27.66 -0.63
C ALA A 232 7.85 26.81 0.55
N ARG A 233 6.89 25.90 0.32
CA ARG A 233 6.33 25.00 1.35
C ARG A 233 7.09 23.69 1.53
N THR A 234 8.05 23.39 0.66
CA THR A 234 8.82 22.13 0.65
C THR A 234 10.12 22.21 1.42
#